data_AF-A0A349XND7-F1
#
_entry.id   AF-A0A349XND7-F1
#
_cell.length_a   1.000
_cell.length_b   1.000
_cell.length_c   1.000
_cell.angle_alpha   90.00
_cell.angle_beta   90.00
_cell.angle_gamma   90.00
#
_symmetry.space_group_name_H-M   'P 1'
#
loop_
_entity.id
_entity.type
_entity.pdbx_description
1 polymer ?
#
loop_
_entity_poly.entity_id
_entity_poly.type
_entity_poly.pdbx_seq_one_letter_code
_entity_poly.pdbx_strand_id
1 'polypeptide(L)'
;MTNRNGSYTTSDLSRKSGDIIAEALRHPVTITQRNKPRLVLLNIDDYERLMRQSDRRSVGRLETMPDELFAEFEEAVDAYAQSDETSR
;
A
#
# COMPACT_ATOMS: atom_id res chain seq x y z
N MET A 1 22.04 2.33 25.90
CA MET A 1 20.74 3.03 25.98
C MET A 1 19.91 2.55 24.80
N THR A 2 18.92 1.70 25.07
CA THR A 2 18.08 1.04 24.06
C THR A 2 17.00 2.02 23.64
N ASN A 3 17.03 2.49 22.39
CA ASN A 3 16.05 3.45 21.87
C ASN A 3 14.70 2.74 21.73
N ARG A 4 13.81 2.91 22.71
CA ARG A 4 12.44 2.35 22.76
C ARG A 4 11.49 2.90 21.68
N ASN A 5 11.99 3.60 20.67
CA ASN A 5 11.17 4.33 19.70
C ASN A 5 11.20 3.71 18.30
N GLY A 6 11.78 2.50 18.14
CA GLY A 6 11.88 1.84 16.84
C GLY A 6 12.50 2.74 15.77
N SER A 7 13.37 3.67 16.15
CA SER A 7 13.95 4.69 15.27
C SER A 7 15.45 4.72 15.45
N TYR A 8 16.14 4.49 14.33
CA TYR A 8 17.57 4.27 14.25
C TYR A 8 18.19 5.21 13.24
N THR A 9 19.40 5.69 13.48
CA THR A 9 20.14 6.43 12.45
C THR A 9 20.71 5.47 11.40
N THR A 10 21.08 5.98 10.23
CA THR A 10 21.85 5.20 9.25
C THR A 10 23.14 4.63 9.85
N SER A 11 23.77 5.36 10.77
CA SER A 11 24.97 4.91 11.49
C SER A 11 24.67 3.78 12.48
N ASP A 12 23.51 3.79 13.15
CA ASP A 12 23.07 2.69 14.00
C ASP A 12 22.82 1.42 13.18
N LEU A 13 22.14 1.56 12.03
CA LEU A 13 21.89 0.45 11.11
C LEU A 13 23.19 -0.23 10.65
N SER A 14 24.23 0.56 10.33
CA SER A 14 25.53 0.01 9.93
C SER A 14 26.24 -0.77 11.06
N ARG A 15 26.05 -0.38 12.32
CA ARG A 15 26.79 -0.95 13.46
C ARG A 15 26.04 -2.06 14.18
N LYS A 16 24.70 -2.07 14.09
CA LYS A 16 23.80 -2.94 14.85
C LYS A 16 22.72 -3.56 13.95
N SER A 17 23.07 -3.85 12.70
CA SER A 17 22.13 -4.37 11.70
C SER A 17 21.39 -5.60 12.18
N GLY A 18 22.08 -6.55 12.83
CA GLY A 18 21.46 -7.77 13.36
C GLY A 18 20.33 -7.51 14.34
N ASP A 19 20.57 -6.67 15.36
CA ASP A 19 19.57 -6.32 16.37
C ASP A 19 18.39 -5.54 15.76
N ILE A 20 18.68 -4.60 14.87
CA ILE A 20 17.67 -3.76 14.21
C ILE A 20 16.81 -4.60 13.26
N ILE A 21 17.40 -5.56 12.54
CA ILE A 21 16.67 -6.52 11.70
C ILE A 21 15.79 -7.43 12.57
N ALA A 22 16.32 -7.96 13.68
CA ALA A 22 15.55 -8.80 14.60
C ALA A 22 14.36 -8.05 15.22
N GLU A 23 14.49 -6.75 15.45
CA GLU A 23 13.39 -5.88 15.86
C GLU A 23 12.40 -5.62 14.71
N ALA A 24 12.91 -5.33 13.50
CA ALA A 24 12.10 -5.09 12.31
C ALA A 24 11.21 -6.29 11.90
N LEU A 25 11.67 -7.51 12.21
CA LEU A 25 10.89 -8.74 12.04
C LEU A 25 9.70 -8.85 13.01
N ARG A 26 9.71 -8.11 14.12
CA ARG A 26 8.63 -8.07 15.11
C ARG A 26 7.67 -6.90 14.89
N HIS A 27 8.19 -5.77 14.43
CA HIS A 27 7.41 -4.58 14.10
C HIS A 27 8.19 -3.60 13.22
N PRO A 28 7.53 -2.72 12.45
CA PRO A 28 8.19 -1.68 11.67
C PRO A 28 9.18 -0.83 12.47
N VAL A 29 10.32 -0.48 11.86
CA VAL A 29 11.30 0.45 12.43
C VAL A 29 11.67 1.54 11.44
N THR A 30 11.85 2.77 11.91
CA THR A 30 12.23 3.94 11.11
C THR A 30 13.74 4.09 11.04
N ILE A 31 14.27 4.34 9.85
CA ILE A 31 15.66 4.75 9.65
C ILE A 31 15.71 6.24 9.33
N THR A 32 16.49 6.96 10.12
CA THR A 32 16.71 8.39 9.98
C THR A 32 18.07 8.70 9.36
N GLN A 33 18.11 9.78 8.57
CA GLN A 33 19.33 10.35 8.03
C GLN A 33 19.37 11.84 8.37
N ARG A 34 20.47 12.32 8.96
CA ARG A 34 20.58 13.71 9.45
C ARG A 34 19.38 14.12 10.32
N ASN A 35 18.97 13.23 11.24
CA ASN A 35 17.80 13.39 12.13
C ASN A 35 16.43 13.56 11.42
N LYS A 36 16.33 13.21 10.13
CA LYS A 36 15.06 13.18 9.40
C LYS A 36 14.68 11.73 9.06
N PRO A 37 13.43 11.30 9.25
CA PRO A 37 12.98 9.99 8.81
C PRO A 37 13.08 9.91 7.29
N ARG A 38 13.66 8.82 6.77
CA ARG A 38 13.86 8.63 5.33
C ARG A 38 13.33 7.30 4.84
N LEU A 39 13.47 6.26 5.65
CA LEU A 39 13.10 4.89 5.29
C LEU A 39 12.40 4.24 6.47
N VAL A 40 11.63 3.20 6.18
CA VAL A 40 11.09 2.27 7.17
C VAL A 40 11.56 0.87 6.77
N LEU A 41 12.07 0.10 7.73
CA LEU A 41 12.38 -1.31 7.56
C LEU A 41 11.19 -2.11 8.08
N LEU A 42 10.73 -3.05 7.26
CA LEU A 42 9.50 -3.84 7.45
C LEU A 42 9.83 -5.31 7.16
N ASN A 43 9.08 -6.23 7.77
CA ASN A 43 9.02 -7.59 7.25
C ASN A 43 8.46 -7.57 5.80
N ILE A 44 8.97 -8.45 4.94
CA ILE A 44 8.49 -8.60 3.57
C ILE A 44 7.00 -8.92 3.51
N ASP A 45 6.49 -9.76 4.42
CA ASP A 45 5.07 -10.12 4.46
C ASP A 45 4.18 -8.89 4.75
N ASP A 46 4.64 -8.01 5.63
CA ASP A 46 3.93 -6.77 5.98
C ASP A 46 3.97 -5.77 4.83
N TYR A 47 5.11 -5.65 4.16
CA TYR A 47 5.23 -4.86 2.93
C TYR A 47 4.27 -5.36 1.84
N GLU A 48 4.21 -6.67 1.60
CA GLU A 48 3.31 -7.26 0.60
C GLU A 48 1.84 -7.10 0.97
N ARG A 49 1.47 -7.21 2.25
CA ARG A 49 0.11 -6.93 2.73
C ARG A 49 -0.28 -5.47 2.48
N LEU A 50 0.63 -4.54 2.79
CA LEU A 50 0.41 -3.11 2.59
C LEU A 50 0.30 -2.77 1.10
N MET A 51 1.11 -3.38 0.25
CA MET A 51 1.02 -3.24 -1.21
C MET A 51 -0.29 -3.80 -1.76
N ARG A 52 -0.75 -4.97 -1.29
CA ARG A 52 -2.06 -5.53 -1.68
C ARG A 52 -3.23 -4.66 -1.26
N GLN A 53 -3.19 -4.07 -0.06
CA GLN A 53 -4.23 -3.13 0.38
C GLN A 53 -4.17 -1.81 -0.40
N SER A 54 -2.99 -1.40 -0.87
CA SER A 54 -2.84 -0.24 -1.74
C SER A 54 -3.27 -0.49 -3.19
N ASP A 55 -3.31 -1.75 -3.63
CA ASP A 55 -3.88 -2.13 -4.93
C ASP A 55 -5.40 -2.05 -4.85
N ARG A 56 -5.93 -0.89 -5.24
CA ARG A 56 -7.38 -0.61 -5.26
C ARG A 56 -8.13 -1.40 -6.34
N ARG A 57 -7.44 -2.22 -7.13
CA ARG A 57 -8.07 -3.08 -8.14
C ARG A 57 -8.79 -4.23 -7.43
N SER A 58 -10.12 -4.17 -7.40
CA SER A 58 -10.94 -5.30 -7.00
C SER A 58 -11.17 -6.22 -8.20
N VAL A 59 -11.06 -7.54 -7.96
CA VAL A 59 -11.49 -8.55 -8.93
C VAL A 59 -12.83 -9.07 -8.42
N GLY A 60 -13.88 -8.88 -9.21
CA GLY A 60 -15.24 -9.29 -8.88
C GLY A 60 -15.92 -9.92 -10.08
N ARG A 61 -16.94 -10.74 -9.81
CA ARG A 61 -17.88 -11.19 -10.84
C ARG A 61 -19.07 -10.24 -10.90
N LEU A 62 -19.81 -10.25 -12.02
CA LEU A 62 -21.05 -9.48 -12.14
C LEU A 62 -22.01 -9.78 -10.97
N GLU A 63 -22.11 -11.05 -10.57
CA GLU A 63 -22.95 -11.47 -9.43
C GLU A 63 -22.51 -10.94 -8.06
N THR A 64 -21.27 -10.43 -7.93
CA THR A 64 -20.73 -9.89 -6.68
C THR A 64 -20.44 -8.39 -6.78
N MET A 65 -20.87 -7.73 -7.87
CA MET A 65 -20.66 -6.31 -8.09
C MET A 65 -21.54 -5.51 -7.13
N PRO A 66 -21.01 -4.45 -6.48
CA PRO A 66 -21.83 -3.54 -5.69
C PRO A 66 -22.88 -2.83 -6.56
N ASP A 67 -24.11 -2.70 -6.07
CA ASP A 67 -25.23 -2.10 -6.81
C ASP A 67 -24.91 -0.67 -7.30
N GLU A 68 -24.19 0.12 -6.50
CA GLU A 68 -23.76 1.48 -6.87
C GLU A 68 -22.85 1.48 -8.10
N LEU A 69 -21.91 0.52 -8.17
CA LEU A 69 -21.00 0.39 -9.31
C LEU A 69 -21.73 -0.14 -10.54
N PHE A 70 -22.74 -1.00 -10.35
CA PHE A 70 -23.55 -1.53 -11.43
C PHE A 70 -24.38 -0.43 -12.10
N ALA A 71 -25.02 0.45 -11.32
CA ALA A 71 -25.78 1.59 -11.84
C ALA A 71 -24.90 2.58 -12.63
N GLU A 72 -23.69 2.88 -12.14
CA GLU A 72 -22.72 3.71 -12.87
C GLU A 72 -22.34 3.07 -14.22
N PHE A 73 -22.20 1.75 -14.24
CA PHE A 73 -21.86 1.01 -15.45
C PHE A 73 -23.01 1.01 -16.47
N GLU A 74 -24.26 0.83 -16.02
CA GLU A 74 -25.45 0.92 -16.89
C GLU A 74 -25.55 2.30 -17.55
N GLU A 75 -25.41 3.38 -16.77
CA GLU A 75 -25.46 4.75 -17.31
C GLU A 75 -24.38 4.99 -18.37
N ALA A 76 -23.16 4.49 -18.14
CA ALA A 76 -22.05 4.62 -19.08
C ALA A 76 -22.31 3.85 -20.39
N VAL A 77 -22.92 2.65 -20.32
CA VAL A 77 -23.28 1.84 -21.49
C VAL A 77 -24.40 2.52 -22.29
N ASP A 78 -25.42 3.05 -21.62
CA ASP A 78 -26.51 3.78 -22.27
C ASP A 78 -26.00 5.03 -22.98
N ALA A 79 -25.13 5.80 -22.33
CA ALA A 79 -24.48 6.96 -22.94
C ALA A 79 -23.64 6.58 -24.16
N TYR A 80 -22.92 5.45 -24.10
CA TYR A 80 -22.15 4.94 -25.23
C TYR A 80 -23.06 4.55 -26.42
N ALA A 81 -24.14 3.82 -26.16
CA ALA A 81 -25.10 3.42 -27.19
C ALA A 81 -25.73 4.62 -27.91
N GLN A 82 -26.11 5.65 -27.14
CA GLN A 82 -26.66 6.89 -27.68
C GLN A 82 -25.62 7.68 -28.49
N SER A 83 -24.36 7.69 -28.06
CA SER A 83 -23.28 8.36 -28.79
C SER A 83 -22.98 7.72 -30.15
N ASP A 84 -23.13 6.39 -30.26
CA ASP A 84 -22.91 5.63 -31.50
C ASP A 84 -24.07 5.81 -32.49
N GLU A 85 -25.31 5.96 -32.00
CA GLU A 85 -26.48 6.32 -32.82
C GLU A 85 -26.41 7.75 -33.37
N THR A 86 -25.83 8.69 -32.62
CA THR A 86 -25.73 10.10 -33.03
C THR A 86 -24.62 10.33 -34.07
N SER A 87 -23.68 9.38 -34.21
CA SER A 87 -22.56 9.47 -35.15
C SER A 87 -22.83 8.83 -36.51
N ARG A 88 -24.07 8.37 -36.78
CA ARG A 88 -24.49 7.68 -38.01
C ARG A 88 -25.41 8.52 -38.89
#